data_AF-A0A0E3KUG3-F1
#
_entry.id   AF-A0A0E3KUG3-F1
#
_cell.length_a   1.000
_cell.length_b   1.000
_cell.length_c   1.000
_cell.angle_alpha   90.00
_cell.angle_beta   90.00
_cell.angle_gamma   90.00
#
_symmetry.space_group_name_H-M   'P 1'
#
loop_
_entity.id
_entity.type
_entity.pdbx_description
1 polymer ?
#
loop_
_entity_poly.entity_id
_entity_poly.type
_entity_poly.pdbx_seq_one_letter_code
_entity_poly.pdbx_strand_id
1 'polypeptide(L)'
;MTNAMELYQMLPKTNCKKCGKNSCMAFAVALMARELTADDCPPLKEEPKYKENYEKISSLFKASEGATSTGLIVHEELCFGCGNCVVACPPNVANDPYGVGSGNAPRNAKKLVLVVEDGVVKAQNVEECRRFGKNKILCNGCIVTCPVEAIEFV
;
A
#
# COMPACT_ATOMS: atom_id res chain seq x y z
N MET A 1 -5.38 2.68 15.20
CA MET A 1 -5.52 3.56 14.01
C MET A 1 -5.12 4.95 14.47
N THR A 2 -3.97 5.44 14.03
CA THR A 2 -3.45 6.75 14.48
C THR A 2 -4.21 7.88 13.81
N ASN A 3 -4.69 8.86 14.57
CA ASN A 3 -5.45 10.00 14.04
C ASN A 3 -4.59 11.26 13.86
N ALA A 4 -5.13 12.28 13.18
CA ALA A 4 -4.38 13.49 12.82
C ALA A 4 -3.90 14.27 14.05
N MET A 5 -4.67 14.21 15.13
CA MET A 5 -4.33 14.88 16.39
C MET A 5 -3.15 14.19 17.07
N GLU A 6 -3.13 12.85 17.11
CA GLU A 6 -2.01 12.08 17.64
C GLU A 6 -0.71 12.35 16.87
N LEU A 7 -0.78 12.41 15.54
CA LEU A 7 0.35 12.81 14.71
C LEU A 7 0.80 14.24 15.02
N TYR A 8 -0.13 15.18 15.09
CA TYR A 8 0.17 16.56 15.44
C TYR A 8 0.86 16.69 16.81
N GLN A 9 0.52 15.83 17.79
CA GLN A 9 1.19 15.83 19.09
C GLN A 9 2.67 15.47 19.01
N MET A 10 3.08 14.65 18.05
CA MET A 10 4.47 14.23 17.83
C MET A 10 5.26 15.21 16.96
N LEU A 11 4.62 16.15 16.28
CA LEU A 11 5.30 17.14 15.43
C LEU A 11 5.98 18.26 16.23
N PRO A 12 6.94 18.99 15.63
CA PRO A 12 7.61 20.15 16.25
C PRO A 12 6.70 21.32 16.62
N LYS A 13 5.49 21.40 16.04
CA LYS A 13 4.48 22.46 16.29
C LYS A 13 4.97 23.90 16.07
N THR A 14 6.02 24.08 15.26
CA THR A 14 6.60 25.39 14.97
C THR A 14 5.81 26.19 13.94
N ASN A 15 4.91 25.54 13.17
CA ASN A 15 4.19 26.14 12.05
C ASN A 15 5.11 26.89 11.06
N CYS A 16 6.35 26.43 10.90
CA CYS A 16 7.39 27.12 10.14
C CYS A 16 7.16 27.14 8.61
N LYS A 17 6.23 26.33 8.10
CA LYS A 17 5.89 26.21 6.66
C LYS A 17 7.03 25.72 5.75
N LYS A 18 8.15 25.23 6.30
CA LYS A 18 9.27 24.67 5.52
C LYS A 18 8.87 23.46 4.65
N CYS A 19 7.79 22.77 5.00
CA CYS A 19 7.20 21.66 4.24
C CYS A 19 6.13 22.08 3.21
N GLY A 20 5.93 23.39 3.00
CA GLY A 20 4.91 23.92 2.09
C GLY A 20 3.46 23.88 2.60
N LYS A 21 3.18 23.25 3.74
CA LYS A 21 1.84 23.25 4.37
C LYS A 21 1.65 24.47 5.28
N ASN A 22 0.41 24.97 5.38
CA ASN A 22 0.07 26.20 6.11
C ASN A 22 0.25 26.12 7.63
N SER A 23 0.25 24.91 8.20
CA SER A 23 0.45 24.65 9.63
C SER A 23 0.98 23.22 9.85
N CYS A 24 1.52 22.94 11.04
CA CYS A 24 1.88 21.58 11.44
C CYS A 24 0.66 20.65 11.49
N MET A 25 -0.53 21.17 11.79
CA MET A 25 -1.78 20.39 11.70
C MET A 25 -2.09 20.01 10.24
N ALA A 26 -1.91 20.93 9.30
CA ALA A 26 -2.08 20.63 7.87
C ALA A 26 -1.06 19.59 7.37
N PHE A 27 0.15 19.60 7.92
CA PHE A 27 1.15 18.54 7.67
C PHE A 27 0.70 17.19 8.26
N ALA A 28 0.18 17.15 9.49
CA ALA A 28 -0.34 15.92 10.09
C ALA A 28 -1.50 15.29 9.28
N VAL A 29 -2.40 16.12 8.75
CA VAL A 29 -3.47 15.67 7.84
C VAL A 29 -2.88 15.14 6.52
N ALA A 30 -1.88 15.82 5.96
CA ALA A 30 -1.22 15.37 4.74
C ALA A 30 -0.47 14.04 4.92
N LEU A 31 0.18 13.83 6.08
CA LEU A 31 0.77 12.53 6.46
C LEU A 31 -0.29 11.43 6.49
N MET A 32 -1.43 11.67 7.14
CA MET A 32 -2.54 10.70 7.16
C MET A 32 -3.07 10.38 5.76
N ALA A 33 -3.14 11.40 4.89
CA ALA A 33 -3.57 11.24 3.51
C ALA A 33 -2.48 10.61 2.61
N ARG A 34 -1.28 10.32 3.15
CA ARG A 34 -0.10 9.85 2.42
C ARG A 34 0.34 10.78 1.28
N GLU A 35 0.01 12.06 1.38
CA GLU A 35 0.48 13.09 0.43
C GLU A 35 1.94 13.50 0.70
N LEU A 36 2.38 13.32 1.95
CA LEU A 36 3.73 13.63 2.43
C LEU A 36 4.20 12.49 3.33
N THR A 37 5.51 12.46 3.57
CA THR A 37 6.23 11.52 4.43
C THR A 37 6.85 12.26 5.62
N ALA A 38 7.36 11.52 6.61
CA ALA A 38 8.05 12.12 7.76
C ALA A 38 9.26 12.97 7.32
N ASP A 39 9.91 12.59 6.22
CA ASP A 39 11.07 13.24 5.63
C ASP A 39 10.79 14.67 5.14
N ASP A 40 9.53 14.97 4.82
CA ASP A 40 9.10 16.26 4.30
C ASP A 40 8.99 17.34 5.38
N CYS A 41 9.27 17.03 6.65
CA CYS A 41 9.35 18.01 7.73
C CYS A 41 10.83 18.21 8.15
N PRO A 42 11.53 19.24 7.62
CA PRO A 42 12.95 19.45 7.94
C PRO A 42 13.23 19.57 9.45
N PRO A 43 12.44 20.34 10.25
CA PRO A 43 12.66 20.40 11.70
C PRO A 43 12.54 19.04 12.39
N LEU A 44 11.60 18.18 11.96
CA LEU A 44 11.39 16.85 12.54
C LEU A 44 12.56 15.91 12.22
N LYS A 45 13.11 15.99 11.00
CA LYS A 45 14.19 15.12 10.51
C LYS A 45 15.57 15.56 11.01
N GLU A 46 15.83 16.85 11.06
CA GLU A 46 17.18 17.40 11.27
C GLU A 46 17.48 17.72 12.75
N GLU A 47 16.48 18.10 13.55
CA GLU A 47 16.73 18.50 14.93
C GLU A 47 16.84 17.27 15.87
N PRO A 48 17.97 17.08 16.58
CA PRO A 48 18.21 15.89 17.40
C PRO A 48 17.13 15.61 18.45
N LYS A 49 16.50 16.66 18.99
CA LYS A 49 15.45 16.56 20.02
C LYS A 49 14.15 15.91 19.52
N TYR A 50 13.95 15.82 18.21
CA TYR A 50 12.77 15.20 17.60
C TYR A 50 13.05 13.83 16.97
N LYS A 51 14.28 13.32 17.08
CA LYS A 51 14.70 12.06 16.45
C LYS A 51 13.77 10.88 16.79
N GLU A 52 13.38 10.74 18.06
CA GLU A 52 12.49 9.66 18.49
C GLU A 52 11.09 9.79 17.86
N ASN A 53 10.56 11.02 17.78
CA ASN A 53 9.27 11.26 17.14
C ASN A 53 9.33 11.02 15.63
N TYR A 54 10.43 11.40 14.98
CA TYR A 54 10.68 11.08 13.58
C TYR A 54 10.66 9.57 13.35
N GLU A 55 11.43 8.79 14.12
CA GLU A 55 11.47 7.33 14.00
C GLU A 55 10.08 6.68 14.24
N LYS A 56 9.33 7.16 15.23
CA LYS A 56 7.95 6.71 15.49
C LYS A 56 7.01 7.01 14.33
N ILE A 57 7.01 8.25 13.83
CA ILE A 57 6.16 8.63 12.70
C ILE A 57 6.55 7.84 11.44
N SER A 58 7.84 7.72 11.15
CA SER A 58 8.34 6.95 10.00
C SER A 58 7.95 5.48 10.08
N SER A 59 8.02 4.85 11.25
CA SER A 59 7.61 3.45 11.40
C SER A 59 6.10 3.22 11.28
N LEU A 60 5.27 4.18 11.72
CA LEU A 60 3.81 4.11 11.55
C LEU A 60 3.38 4.08 10.09
N PHE A 61 4.11 4.77 9.21
CA PHE A 61 3.76 4.84 7.78
C PHE A 61 4.55 3.87 6.89
N LYS A 62 5.72 3.38 7.35
CA LYS A 62 6.48 2.29 6.70
C LYS A 62 5.64 1.04 6.44
N ALA A 63 4.76 0.68 7.38
CA ALA A 63 3.86 -0.47 7.22
C ALA A 63 2.89 -0.35 6.03
N SER A 64 2.77 0.83 5.43
CA SER A 64 1.94 1.06 4.24
C SER A 64 2.71 1.53 3.01
N GLU A 65 4.03 1.57 3.10
CA GLU A 65 4.91 1.88 1.98
C GLU A 65 4.85 0.73 0.97
N GLY A 66 4.64 1.05 -0.31
CA GLY A 66 4.40 0.03 -1.35
C GLY A 66 2.95 -0.45 -1.47
N ALA A 67 2.02 0.04 -0.63
CA ALA A 67 0.60 -0.29 -0.77
C ALA A 67 -0.01 0.35 -2.02
N THR A 68 -0.76 -0.44 -2.78
CA THR A 68 -1.56 0.05 -3.91
C THR A 68 -2.74 0.91 -3.43
N SER A 69 -3.47 1.54 -4.36
CA SER A 69 -4.71 2.28 -4.07
C SER A 69 -5.81 1.45 -3.38
N THR A 70 -5.66 0.12 -3.34
CA THR A 70 -6.58 -0.81 -2.69
C THR A 70 -6.11 -1.26 -1.30
N GLY A 71 -4.94 -0.78 -0.87
CA GLY A 71 -4.25 -1.24 0.34
C GLY A 71 -3.46 -2.54 0.13
N LEU A 72 -3.50 -3.15 -1.05
CA LEU A 72 -2.75 -4.38 -1.34
C LEU A 72 -1.25 -4.11 -1.26
N ILE A 73 -0.52 -4.93 -0.51
CA ILE A 73 0.95 -5.02 -0.52
C ILE A 73 1.33 -6.44 -0.95
N VAL A 74 2.38 -6.55 -1.77
CA VAL A 74 3.05 -7.82 -2.05
C VAL A 74 4.49 -7.74 -1.55
N HIS A 75 4.82 -8.63 -0.61
CA HIS A 75 6.15 -8.80 -0.02
C HIS A 75 6.99 -9.67 -0.95
N GLU A 76 7.73 -9.03 -1.84
CA GLU A 76 8.47 -9.69 -2.93
C GLU A 76 9.51 -10.68 -2.42
N GLU A 77 10.12 -10.39 -1.27
CA GLU A 77 11.11 -11.23 -0.60
C GLU A 77 10.56 -12.56 -0.08
N LEU A 78 9.24 -12.65 0.12
CA LEU A 78 8.56 -13.88 0.53
C LEU A 78 7.97 -14.62 -0.67
N CYS A 79 7.72 -13.93 -1.78
CA CYS A 79 6.97 -14.47 -2.90
C CYS A 79 7.86 -15.27 -3.85
N PHE A 80 7.49 -16.52 -4.12
CA PHE A 80 8.16 -17.40 -5.09
C PHE A 80 7.33 -17.64 -6.36
N GLY A 81 6.36 -16.76 -6.66
CA GLY A 81 5.71 -16.71 -7.97
C GLY A 81 4.80 -17.89 -8.33
N CYS A 82 4.30 -18.66 -7.36
CA CYS A 82 3.44 -19.82 -7.63
C CYS A 82 2.14 -19.52 -8.40
N GLY A 83 1.70 -18.26 -8.43
CA GLY A 83 0.52 -17.84 -9.20
C GLY A 83 -0.83 -18.22 -8.60
N ASN A 84 -0.90 -18.84 -7.41
CA ASN A 84 -2.17 -19.20 -6.77
C ASN A 84 -3.11 -18.00 -6.60
N CYS A 85 -2.57 -16.85 -6.19
CA CYS A 85 -3.33 -15.61 -6.07
C CYS A 85 -3.80 -15.06 -7.42
N VAL A 86 -3.09 -15.35 -8.52
CA VAL A 86 -3.47 -14.95 -9.89
C VAL A 86 -4.70 -15.73 -10.33
N VAL A 87 -4.72 -17.06 -10.12
CA VAL A 87 -5.85 -17.92 -10.48
C VAL A 87 -7.03 -17.84 -9.50
N ALA A 88 -6.79 -17.57 -8.22
CA ALA A 88 -7.85 -17.42 -7.22
C ALA A 88 -8.54 -16.06 -7.27
N CYS A 89 -7.93 -15.05 -7.91
CA CYS A 89 -8.46 -13.70 -8.02
C CYS A 89 -9.72 -13.70 -8.91
N PRO A 90 -10.93 -13.41 -8.37
CA PRO A 90 -12.15 -13.47 -9.17
C PRO A 90 -12.16 -12.51 -10.37
N PRO A 91 -11.67 -11.24 -10.25
CA PRO A 91 -11.47 -10.38 -11.42
C PRO A 91 -10.54 -10.96 -12.48
N ASN A 92 -9.41 -11.59 -12.10
CA ASN A 92 -8.49 -12.17 -13.07
C ASN A 92 -9.16 -13.29 -13.88
N VAL A 93 -9.86 -14.20 -13.20
CA VAL A 93 -10.60 -15.30 -13.84
C VAL A 93 -11.69 -14.78 -14.76
N ALA A 94 -12.43 -13.75 -14.33
CA ALA A 94 -13.47 -13.12 -15.15
C ALA A 94 -12.89 -12.40 -16.38
N ASN A 95 -11.75 -11.73 -16.23
CA ASN A 95 -11.11 -10.95 -17.29
C ASN A 95 -10.31 -11.82 -18.27
N ASP A 96 -9.89 -13.03 -17.87
CA ASP A 96 -9.20 -13.99 -18.72
C ASP A 96 -9.65 -15.46 -18.52
N PRO A 97 -10.89 -15.82 -18.90
CA PRO A 97 -11.48 -17.13 -18.59
C PRO A 97 -10.76 -18.31 -19.24
N TYR A 98 -10.21 -18.13 -20.45
CA TYR A 98 -9.49 -19.20 -21.16
C TYR A 98 -7.97 -19.18 -20.96
N GLY A 99 -7.44 -18.15 -20.31
CA GLY A 99 -6.05 -18.10 -19.85
C GLY A 99 -5.99 -18.49 -18.37
N VAL A 100 -5.87 -17.48 -17.50
CA VAL A 100 -5.82 -17.65 -16.04
C VAL A 100 -6.98 -18.50 -15.50
N GLY A 101 -8.20 -18.26 -15.97
CA GLY A 101 -9.38 -19.00 -15.53
C GLY A 101 -9.36 -20.50 -15.88
N SER A 102 -8.52 -20.91 -16.83
CA SER A 102 -8.30 -22.30 -17.21
C SER A 102 -6.96 -22.87 -16.70
N GLY A 103 -6.27 -22.14 -15.82
CA GLY A 103 -4.96 -22.53 -15.29
C GLY A 103 -3.79 -22.34 -16.28
N ASN A 104 -4.02 -21.63 -17.40
CA ASN A 104 -2.99 -21.31 -18.38
C ASN A 104 -2.34 -19.95 -18.10
N ALA A 105 -1.26 -19.66 -18.82
CA ALA A 105 -0.64 -18.34 -18.81
C ALA A 105 -1.64 -17.24 -19.26
N PRO A 106 -1.51 -16.00 -18.76
CA PRO A 106 -2.35 -14.89 -19.17
C PRO A 106 -2.34 -14.65 -20.68
N ARG A 107 -3.51 -14.52 -21.29
CA ARG A 107 -3.62 -14.09 -22.70
C ARG A 107 -3.47 -12.58 -22.87
N ASN A 108 -3.81 -11.82 -21.84
CA ASN A 108 -3.58 -10.38 -21.78
C ASN A 108 -3.35 -9.93 -20.34
N ALA A 109 -2.08 -9.89 -19.93
CA ALA A 109 -1.65 -9.52 -18.59
C ALA A 109 -2.20 -8.14 -18.14
N LYS A 110 -2.31 -7.17 -19.05
CA LYS A 110 -2.72 -5.79 -18.74
C LYS A 110 -4.15 -5.67 -18.17
N LYS A 111 -4.98 -6.71 -18.33
CA LYS A 111 -6.36 -6.74 -17.79
C LYS A 111 -6.44 -7.37 -16.40
N LEU A 112 -5.32 -7.84 -15.85
CA LEU A 112 -5.28 -8.60 -14.61
C LEU A 112 -4.84 -7.72 -13.44
N VAL A 113 -5.46 -7.97 -12.29
CA VAL A 113 -5.13 -7.32 -11.01
C VAL A 113 -3.76 -7.79 -10.53
N LEU A 114 -3.50 -9.10 -10.64
CA LEU A 114 -2.26 -9.76 -10.23
C LEU A 114 -1.67 -10.53 -11.40
N VAL A 115 -0.35 -10.45 -11.58
CA VAL A 115 0.41 -11.20 -12.58
C VAL A 115 1.69 -11.73 -11.95
N VAL A 116 2.26 -12.81 -12.50
CA VAL A 116 3.61 -13.25 -12.12
C VAL A 116 4.59 -12.66 -13.14
N GLU A 117 5.53 -11.86 -12.67
CA GLU A 117 6.60 -11.24 -13.44
C GLU A 117 7.93 -11.51 -12.74
N ASP A 118 8.93 -12.00 -13.47
CA ASP A 118 10.27 -12.34 -12.96
C ASP A 118 10.26 -13.23 -11.71
N GLY A 119 9.31 -14.18 -11.64
CA GLY A 119 9.20 -15.13 -10.54
C GLY A 119 8.51 -14.58 -9.27
N VAL A 120 7.96 -13.37 -9.34
CA VAL A 120 7.30 -12.68 -8.22
C VAL A 120 5.92 -12.21 -8.66
N VAL A 121 4.95 -12.17 -7.75
CA VAL A 121 3.63 -11.60 -8.04
C VAL A 121 3.72 -10.07 -8.02
N LYS A 122 3.15 -9.42 -9.03
CA LYS A 122 3.03 -7.96 -9.13
C LYS A 122 1.56 -7.57 -9.21
N ALA A 123 1.22 -6.47 -8.53
CA ALA A 123 -0.07 -5.82 -8.68
C ALA A 123 -0.03 -4.86 -9.88
N GLN A 124 -0.97 -5.01 -10.81
CA GLN A 124 -1.00 -4.22 -12.05
C GLN A 124 -2.30 -3.45 -12.20
N ASN A 125 -3.37 -4.06 -12.71
CA ASN A 125 -4.66 -3.39 -12.92
C ASN A 125 -5.51 -3.36 -11.64
N VAL A 126 -5.04 -2.63 -10.63
CA VAL A 126 -5.66 -2.60 -9.30
C VAL A 126 -7.05 -1.96 -9.27
N GLU A 127 -7.46 -1.26 -10.33
CA GLU A 127 -8.80 -0.68 -10.46
C GLU A 127 -9.89 -1.77 -10.62
N GLU A 128 -9.51 -2.94 -11.14
CA GLU A 128 -10.39 -4.12 -11.24
C GLU A 128 -10.48 -4.91 -9.92
N CYS A 129 -9.63 -4.59 -8.95
CA CYS A 129 -9.67 -5.24 -7.64
C CYS A 129 -11.01 -4.94 -6.97
N ARG A 130 -11.63 -5.98 -6.40
CA ARG A 130 -12.91 -5.84 -5.66
C ARG A 130 -12.84 -4.92 -4.43
N ARG A 131 -11.63 -4.55 -4.00
CA ARG A 131 -11.40 -3.60 -2.91
C ARG A 131 -11.20 -2.16 -3.38
N PHE A 132 -11.22 -1.91 -4.68
CA PHE A 132 -11.12 -0.58 -5.27
C PHE A 132 -12.46 0.16 -5.26
N GLY A 133 -12.41 1.49 -5.21
CA GLY A 133 -13.57 2.37 -5.41
C GLY A 133 -14.53 2.48 -4.22
N LYS A 134 -15.66 3.17 -4.46
CA LYS A 134 -16.67 3.50 -3.43
C LYS A 134 -17.47 2.28 -2.95
N ASN A 135 -17.73 1.34 -3.85
CA ASN A 135 -18.51 0.12 -3.58
C ASN A 135 -17.60 -1.09 -3.28
N LYS A 136 -16.44 -0.83 -2.69
CA LYS A 136 -15.47 -1.87 -2.37
C LYS A 136 -16.08 -2.92 -1.43
N ILE A 137 -15.79 -4.19 -1.70
CA ILE A 137 -16.10 -5.29 -0.79
C ILE A 137 -14.84 -5.81 -0.12
N LEU A 138 -14.99 -6.38 1.07
CA LEU A 138 -13.88 -6.98 1.82
C LEU A 138 -13.50 -8.35 1.21
N CYS A 139 -12.86 -8.32 0.05
CA CYS A 139 -12.28 -9.52 -0.58
C CYS A 139 -10.91 -9.82 0.04
N ASN A 140 -10.58 -11.10 0.19
CA ASN A 140 -9.30 -11.60 0.70
C ASN A 140 -8.76 -12.81 -0.09
N GLY A 141 -9.28 -13.07 -1.30
CA GLY A 141 -8.96 -14.28 -2.08
C GLY A 141 -7.47 -14.49 -2.34
N CYS A 142 -6.72 -13.43 -2.62
CA CYS A 142 -5.28 -13.50 -2.83
C CYS A 142 -4.48 -13.78 -1.54
N ILE A 143 -4.98 -13.34 -0.38
CA ILE A 143 -4.34 -13.60 0.93
C ILE A 143 -4.56 -15.06 1.32
N VAL A 144 -5.82 -15.52 1.32
CA VAL A 144 -6.17 -16.86 1.83
C VAL A 144 -5.55 -18.00 1.02
N THR A 145 -5.17 -17.74 -0.23
CA THR A 145 -4.53 -18.74 -1.10
C THR A 145 -3.01 -18.65 -1.10
N CYS A 146 -2.43 -17.59 -0.51
CA CYS A 146 -0.99 -17.41 -0.50
C CYS A 146 -0.36 -18.37 0.54
N PRO A 147 0.48 -19.33 0.11
CA PRO A 147 1.02 -20.34 1.02
C PRO A 147 2.13 -19.81 1.95
N VAL A 148 2.64 -18.60 1.68
CA VAL A 148 3.78 -17.98 2.37
C VAL A 148 3.46 -16.59 2.90
N GLU A 149 2.17 -16.22 2.91
CA GLU A 149 1.70 -14.95 3.48
C GLU A 149 2.39 -13.71 2.89
N ALA A 150 2.83 -13.80 1.64
CA ALA A 150 3.52 -12.72 0.92
C ALA A 150 2.57 -11.59 0.48
N ILE A 151 1.28 -11.63 0.85
CA ILE A 151 0.27 -10.66 0.42
C ILE A 151 -0.54 -10.22 1.63
N GLU A 152 -0.70 -8.92 1.80
CA GLU A 152 -1.57 -8.34 2.84
C GLU A 152 -2.37 -7.13 2.34
N PHE A 153 -3.32 -6.68 3.16
CA PHE A 153 -4.07 -5.44 2.94
C PHE A 153 -3.93 -4.52 4.16
N VAL A 154 -3.57 -3.25 3.91
CA VAL A 154 -3.41 -2.19 4.93
C VAL A 154 -4.40 -1.03 4.77
#